data_AF-A0A1D1ZMV1-F1
#
_entry.id   AF-A0A1D1ZMV1-F1
#
_cell.length_a   1.000
_cell.length_b   1.000
_cell.length_c   1.000
_cell.angle_alpha   90.00
_cell.angle_beta   90.00
_cell.angle_gamma   90.00
#
_symmetry.space_group_name_H-M   'P 1'
#
loop_
_entity.id
_entity.type
_entity.pdbx_description
1 polymer ?
#
loop_
_entity_poly.entity_id
_entity_poly.type
_entity_poly.pdbx_seq_one_letter_code
_entity_poly.pdbx_strand_id
1 'polypeptide(L)'
;PHRDPFCCPPFHSHCQVAVHASHQSDGLVGKRHRLREAMLWEDAPEYYTEPRLLSMDLKPPSVPEKLSLGVMDEGGQTALQMAHKRGLQFQLQQVRAGMALAVALNRTFLMPRLTCLCDSGWDKLENCRSPGAPLTPLPFTCPWDQVFLVERLTEPHEKKVNMTYREYSFLENPRTPNETEHDLILLSMEGTANTAFRTHDPTIVWLPPKTGLADLRDRVARHSGVRRLHVRDPQAAWADWERPEDGKSFDLRFIGALAPWAGPFDDEEKTKRWLDGVLRRKRKREKWT
;
A
#
# COMPACT_ATOMS: atom_id res chain seq x y z
N PRO A 1 -30.63 2.33 20.54
CA PRO A 1 -30.90 0.94 20.14
C PRO A 1 -30.13 0.61 18.85
N HIS A 2 -28.86 0.24 19.03
CA HIS A 2 -27.97 -0.19 17.95
C HIS A 2 -28.51 -1.48 17.34
N ARG A 3 -28.90 -1.44 16.07
CA ARG A 3 -29.14 -2.67 15.30
C ARG A 3 -27.76 -3.18 14.88
N ASP A 4 -27.36 -4.29 15.48
CA ASP A 4 -26.28 -5.11 14.95
C ASP A 4 -26.60 -5.44 13.48
N PRO A 5 -25.74 -5.10 12.51
CA PRO A 5 -26.01 -5.38 11.09
C PRO A 5 -25.97 -6.89 10.77
N PHE A 6 -25.59 -7.73 11.74
CA PHE A 6 -25.53 -9.18 11.64
C PHE A 6 -26.62 -9.85 12.51
N CYS A 7 -27.89 -9.58 12.21
CA CYS A 7 -28.99 -10.37 12.80
C CYS A 7 -29.02 -11.76 12.17
N CYS A 8 -28.31 -12.71 12.78
CA CYS A 8 -28.49 -14.14 12.49
C CYS A 8 -29.80 -14.61 13.15
N PRO A 9 -30.73 -15.26 12.44
CA PRO A 9 -31.95 -15.78 13.05
C PRO A 9 -31.62 -16.86 14.09
N PRO A 10 -32.34 -16.92 15.22
CA PRO A 10 -31.95 -17.67 16.42
C PRO A 10 -31.98 -19.22 16.29
N PHE A 11 -32.24 -19.76 15.09
CA PHE A 11 -32.48 -21.19 14.88
C PHE A 11 -31.41 -21.91 14.04
N HIS A 12 -30.32 -21.24 13.65
CA HIS A 12 -29.22 -21.90 12.94
C HIS A 12 -27.92 -21.82 13.76
N SER A 13 -27.30 -22.97 14.01
CA SER A 13 -25.99 -23.10 14.67
C SER A 13 -24.83 -22.51 13.87
N HIS A 14 -25.07 -22.16 12.60
CA HIS A 14 -24.11 -21.47 11.73
C HIS A 14 -24.83 -20.37 10.95
N CYS A 15 -24.32 -19.15 11.06
CA CYS A 15 -24.78 -18.02 10.26
C CYS A 15 -24.07 -18.05 8.91
N GLN A 16 -24.82 -18.30 7.84
CA GLN A 16 -24.27 -18.22 6.49
C GLN A 16 -24.29 -16.74 6.06
N VAL A 17 -23.11 -16.23 5.70
CA VAL A 17 -22.97 -14.88 5.15
C VAL A 17 -22.48 -15.01 3.72
N ALA A 18 -23.16 -14.34 2.79
CA ALA A 18 -22.69 -14.16 1.43
C ALA A 18 -22.00 -12.79 1.33
N VAL A 19 -20.74 -12.78 0.89
CA VAL A 19 -19.97 -11.55 0.72
C VAL A 19 -19.91 -11.22 -0.76
N HIS A 20 -20.51 -10.09 -1.15
CA HIS A 20 -20.43 -9.60 -2.51
C HIS A 20 -19.43 -8.44 -2.60
N ALA A 21 -18.35 -8.67 -3.32
CA ALA A 21 -17.42 -7.63 -3.69
C ALA A 21 -18.06 -6.78 -4.81
N SER A 22 -18.68 -5.65 -4.44
CA SER A 22 -19.15 -4.57 -5.33
C SER A 22 -18.18 -3.37 -5.37
N HIS A 23 -18.13 -2.65 -6.50
CA HIS A 23 -17.31 -1.43 -6.70
C HIS A 23 -15.79 -1.60 -6.56
N GLN A 24 -15.26 -2.81 -6.78
CA GLN A 24 -13.81 -3.06 -6.86
C GLN A 24 -13.29 -2.73 -8.25
N SER A 25 -12.03 -2.33 -8.28
CA SER A 25 -11.26 -2.23 -9.51
C SER A 25 -10.48 -3.53 -9.74
N ASP A 26 -9.91 -3.69 -10.94
CA ASP A 26 -8.93 -4.73 -11.23
C ASP A 26 -9.44 -6.20 -11.21
N GLY A 27 -10.73 -6.39 -11.51
CA GLY A 27 -11.32 -7.69 -11.83
C GLY A 27 -11.21 -8.74 -10.71
N LEU A 28 -10.91 -10.00 -11.07
CA LEU A 28 -10.81 -11.10 -10.12
C LEU A 28 -9.63 -10.92 -9.13
N VAL A 29 -8.51 -10.36 -9.60
CA VAL A 29 -7.32 -10.15 -8.77
C VAL A 29 -7.59 -9.09 -7.70
N GLY A 30 -8.20 -7.96 -8.09
CA GLY A 30 -8.62 -6.92 -7.15
C GLY A 30 -9.67 -7.42 -6.15
N LYS A 31 -10.68 -8.18 -6.59
CA LYS A 31 -11.67 -8.79 -5.69
C LYS A 31 -11.04 -9.73 -4.66
N ARG A 32 -10.14 -10.61 -5.10
CA ARG A 32 -9.40 -11.50 -4.20
C ARG A 32 -8.57 -10.69 -3.20
N HIS A 33 -7.89 -9.65 -3.67
CA HIS A 33 -7.09 -8.79 -2.79
C HIS A 33 -7.94 -8.08 -1.74
N ARG A 34 -9.11 -7.54 -2.12
CA ARG A 34 -10.07 -6.95 -1.18
C ARG A 34 -10.50 -7.94 -0.09
N LEU A 35 -10.75 -9.19 -0.47
CA LEU A 35 -11.11 -10.23 0.48
C LEU A 35 -9.94 -10.62 1.39
N ARG A 36 -8.69 -10.54 0.91
CA ARG A 36 -7.50 -10.69 1.76
C ARG A 36 -7.36 -9.54 2.75
N GLU A 37 -7.57 -8.29 2.31
CA GLU A 37 -7.57 -7.12 3.20
C GLU A 37 -8.60 -7.27 4.34
N ALA A 38 -9.77 -7.84 4.03
CA ALA A 38 -10.80 -8.16 5.01
C ALA A 38 -10.56 -9.47 5.79
N MET A 39 -9.47 -10.19 5.51
CA MET A 39 -9.12 -11.51 6.09
C MET A 39 -10.15 -12.61 5.83
N LEU A 40 -11.00 -12.44 4.81
CA LEU A 40 -12.05 -13.36 4.39
C LEU A 40 -11.60 -14.34 3.30
N TRP A 41 -10.52 -14.02 2.58
CA TRP A 41 -9.93 -14.95 1.62
C TRP A 41 -8.95 -15.90 2.32
N GLU A 42 -9.05 -17.18 1.99
CA GLU A 42 -8.16 -18.22 2.52
C GLU A 42 -7.17 -18.65 1.43
N ASP A 43 -5.90 -18.37 1.68
CA ASP A 43 -4.79 -18.86 0.86
C ASP A 43 -4.15 -20.11 1.48
N ALA A 44 -3.27 -20.77 0.71
CA ALA A 44 -2.49 -21.89 1.21
C ALA A 44 -1.56 -21.45 2.37
N PRO A 45 -1.21 -22.35 3.32
CA PRO A 45 -0.43 -22.01 4.51
C PRO A 45 0.91 -21.30 4.23
N GLU A 46 1.51 -21.58 3.08
CA GLU A 46 2.78 -20.99 2.63
C GLU A 46 2.64 -19.46 2.46
N TYR A 47 1.45 -18.98 2.09
CA TYR A 47 1.16 -17.56 1.94
C TYR A 47 1.44 -16.78 3.23
N TYR A 48 1.15 -17.39 4.37
CA TYR A 48 1.24 -16.82 5.72
C TYR A 48 2.59 -17.08 6.40
N THR A 49 3.23 -18.22 6.12
CA THR A 49 4.38 -18.73 6.89
C THR A 49 5.75 -18.49 6.23
N GLU A 50 5.80 -18.43 4.91
CA GLU A 50 7.07 -18.27 4.16
C GLU A 50 7.61 -16.83 4.06
N PRO A 51 6.77 -15.77 3.97
CA PRO A 51 7.27 -14.44 3.69
C PRO A 51 8.29 -13.93 4.72
N ARG A 52 9.32 -13.28 4.18
CA ARG A 52 10.25 -12.45 4.94
C ARG A 52 9.89 -10.99 4.70
N LEU A 53 9.33 -10.33 5.70
CA LEU A 53 8.65 -9.06 5.52
C LEU A 53 9.59 -7.86 5.62
N LEU A 54 9.27 -6.81 4.87
CA LEU A 54 9.69 -5.45 5.15
C LEU A 54 8.45 -4.59 5.36
N SER A 55 8.33 -3.98 6.53
CA SER A 55 7.27 -3.05 6.90
C SER A 55 7.85 -1.65 7.10
N MET A 56 6.98 -0.64 7.17
CA MET A 56 7.41 0.75 7.33
C MET A 56 6.41 1.56 8.14
N ASP A 57 6.91 2.61 8.78
CA ASP A 57 6.06 3.70 9.26
C ASP A 57 5.61 4.54 8.05
N LEU A 58 4.30 4.76 7.96
CA LEU A 58 3.70 5.64 6.96
C LEU A 58 3.23 6.92 7.64
N LYS A 59 3.75 8.06 7.21
CA LYS A 59 3.22 9.36 7.64
C LYS A 59 1.86 9.58 6.95
N PRO A 60 0.75 9.70 7.71
CA PRO A 60 -0.56 9.95 7.13
C PRO A 60 -0.61 11.35 6.50
N PRO A 61 -1.55 11.58 5.57
CA PRO A 61 -1.74 12.90 4.98
C PRO A 61 -2.37 13.86 5.98
N SER A 62 -2.21 15.17 5.75
CA SER A 62 -3.00 16.16 6.47
C SER A 62 -4.47 16.04 6.08
N VAL A 63 -5.34 15.92 7.08
CA VAL A 63 -6.79 15.91 6.90
C VAL A 63 -7.29 17.33 7.06
N PRO A 64 -7.99 17.93 6.07
CA PRO A 64 -8.55 19.26 6.22
C PRO A 64 -9.54 19.32 7.39
N GLU A 65 -9.37 20.29 8.28
CA GLU A 65 -10.22 20.47 9.47
C GLU A 65 -11.71 20.61 9.12
N LYS A 66 -12.02 21.18 7.95
CA LYS A 66 -13.39 21.34 7.43
C LYS A 66 -14.11 20.03 7.09
N LEU A 67 -13.42 18.88 7.05
CA LEU A 67 -14.07 17.57 6.99
C LEU A 67 -14.98 17.32 8.20
N SER A 68 -14.66 17.95 9.33
CA SER A 68 -15.37 17.83 10.61
C SER A 68 -16.70 18.58 10.67
N LEU A 69 -17.00 19.43 9.68
CA LEU A 69 -18.15 20.34 9.72
C LEU A 69 -19.36 19.87 8.90
N GLY A 70 -19.25 18.76 8.15
CA GLY A 70 -20.38 18.13 7.47
C GLY A 70 -21.06 18.94 6.34
N VAL A 71 -20.61 20.18 6.09
CA VAL A 71 -21.10 21.01 4.99
C VAL A 71 -20.23 20.77 3.76
N MET A 72 -20.79 20.06 2.78
CA MET A 72 -20.15 19.83 1.48
C MET A 72 -20.94 20.55 0.39
N ASP A 73 -20.61 21.81 0.15
CA ASP A 73 -20.96 22.50 -1.09
C ASP A 73 -19.96 22.11 -2.22
N GLU A 74 -20.19 22.56 -3.45
CA GLU A 74 -19.31 22.24 -4.58
C GLU A 74 -17.85 22.68 -4.34
N GLY A 75 -17.65 23.80 -3.62
CA GLY A 75 -16.32 24.28 -3.24
C GLY A 75 -15.62 23.36 -2.24
N GLY A 76 -16.36 22.87 -1.24
CA GLY A 76 -15.91 21.91 -0.24
C GLY A 76 -15.58 20.55 -0.84
N GLN A 77 -16.40 20.06 -1.79
CA GLN A 77 -16.11 18.83 -2.54
C GLN A 77 -14.81 18.93 -3.32
N THR A 78 -14.61 20.03 -4.06
CA THR A 78 -13.39 20.26 -4.84
C THR A 78 -12.15 20.33 -3.95
N ALA A 79 -12.23 21.07 -2.83
CA ALA A 79 -11.12 21.17 -1.87
C ALA A 79 -10.74 19.82 -1.27
N LEU A 80 -11.74 18.99 -0.95
CA LEU A 80 -11.53 17.66 -0.40
C LEU A 80 -10.90 16.70 -1.42
N GLN A 81 -11.35 16.73 -2.67
CA GLN A 81 -10.73 15.94 -3.75
C GLN A 81 -9.26 16.34 -3.98
N MET A 82 -8.95 17.64 -3.93
CA MET A 82 -7.56 18.10 -4.02
C MET A 82 -6.72 17.65 -2.82
N ALA A 83 -7.26 17.73 -1.60
CA ALA A 83 -6.59 17.23 -0.41
C ALA A 83 -6.37 15.72 -0.49
N HIS A 84 -7.36 14.97 -0.99
CA HIS A 84 -7.26 13.54 -1.22
C HIS A 84 -6.12 13.20 -2.18
N LYS A 85 -6.06 13.86 -3.34
CA LYS A 85 -5.02 13.63 -4.36
C LYS A 85 -3.62 13.94 -3.81
N ARG A 86 -3.43 15.10 -3.17
CA ARG A 86 -2.15 15.49 -2.56
C ARG A 86 -1.74 14.55 -1.44
N GLY A 87 -2.69 14.17 -0.59
CA GLY A 87 -2.47 13.26 0.52
C GLY A 87 -2.13 11.85 0.08
N LEU A 88 -2.80 11.33 -0.96
CA LEU A 88 -2.46 10.04 -1.54
C LEU A 88 -1.08 10.08 -2.21
N GLN A 89 -0.77 11.14 -2.95
CA GLN A 89 0.54 11.33 -3.57
C GLN A 89 1.67 11.32 -2.52
N PHE A 90 1.49 12.03 -1.41
CA PHE A 90 2.44 12.05 -0.30
C PHE A 90 2.67 10.65 0.29
N GLN A 91 1.62 9.86 0.45
CA GLN A 91 1.73 8.48 0.95
C GLN A 91 2.42 7.58 -0.09
N LEU A 92 2.05 7.68 -1.37
CA LEU A 92 2.62 6.86 -2.46
C LEU A 92 4.12 7.10 -2.64
N GLN A 93 4.61 8.31 -2.41
CA GLN A 93 6.05 8.59 -2.41
C GLN A 93 6.80 7.84 -1.30
N GLN A 94 6.18 7.66 -0.13
CA GLN A 94 6.74 6.89 0.98
C GLN A 94 6.67 5.38 0.68
N VAL A 95 5.52 4.91 0.19
CA VAL A 95 5.32 3.52 -0.25
C VAL A 95 6.35 3.13 -1.31
N ARG A 96 6.60 4.00 -2.29
CA ARG A 96 7.61 3.77 -3.33
C ARG A 96 8.99 3.50 -2.73
N ALA A 97 9.40 4.31 -1.75
CA ALA A 97 10.70 4.14 -1.10
C ALA A 97 10.76 2.85 -0.27
N GLY A 98 9.72 2.54 0.50
CA GLY A 98 9.64 1.29 1.28
C GLY A 98 9.62 0.04 0.39
N MET A 99 8.92 0.10 -0.73
CA MET A 99 8.84 -1.01 -1.67
C MET A 99 10.14 -1.19 -2.46
N ALA A 100 10.86 -0.09 -2.77
CA ALA A 100 12.20 -0.17 -3.35
C ALA A 100 13.18 -0.87 -2.39
N LEU A 101 13.16 -0.50 -1.09
CA LEU A 101 13.92 -1.17 -0.04
C LEU A 101 13.59 -2.67 0.03
N ALA A 102 12.31 -3.03 0.00
CA ALA A 102 11.88 -4.43 0.04
C ALA A 102 12.43 -5.24 -1.14
N VAL A 103 12.31 -4.71 -2.36
CA VAL A 103 12.88 -5.32 -3.57
C VAL A 103 14.40 -5.48 -3.44
N ALA A 104 15.09 -4.43 -3.01
CA ALA A 104 16.56 -4.41 -2.98
C ALA A 104 17.15 -5.35 -1.92
N LEU A 105 16.41 -5.56 -0.83
CA LEU A 105 16.72 -6.51 0.24
C LEU A 105 16.10 -7.90 0.04
N ASN A 106 15.43 -8.15 -1.08
CA ASN A 106 14.73 -9.40 -1.39
C ASN A 106 13.76 -9.83 -0.27
N ARG A 107 12.93 -8.87 0.16
CA ARG A 107 11.88 -9.02 1.17
C ARG A 107 10.52 -8.80 0.52
N THR A 108 9.50 -9.43 1.09
CA THR A 108 8.10 -9.19 0.74
C THR A 108 7.64 -7.91 1.42
N PHE A 109 7.17 -6.95 0.64
CA PHE A 109 6.75 -5.67 1.17
C PHE A 109 5.38 -5.80 1.86
N LEU A 110 5.31 -5.49 3.16
CA LEU A 110 4.06 -5.37 3.87
C LEU A 110 3.47 -4.00 3.58
N MET A 111 2.39 -3.99 2.80
CA MET A 111 1.70 -2.78 2.38
C MET A 111 1.19 -2.01 3.60
N PRO A 112 1.43 -0.69 3.72
CA PRO A 112 0.87 0.09 4.83
C PRO A 112 -0.61 0.43 4.61
N ARG A 113 -1.30 0.80 5.69
CA ARG A 113 -2.66 1.35 5.63
C ARG A 113 -2.61 2.76 5.04
N LEU A 114 -3.06 2.91 3.80
CA LEU A 114 -3.20 4.21 3.17
C LEU A 114 -4.48 4.89 3.66
N THR A 115 -4.45 6.20 3.80
CA THR A 115 -5.58 7.02 4.22
C THR A 115 -6.21 7.69 3.01
N CYS A 116 -7.49 7.44 2.79
CA CYS A 116 -8.30 8.03 1.72
C CYS A 116 -9.29 9.04 2.30
N LEU A 117 -9.43 10.17 1.60
CA LEU A 117 -10.40 11.22 1.93
C LEU A 117 -11.59 11.23 0.97
N CYS A 118 -11.47 10.53 -0.15
CA CYS A 118 -12.54 10.27 -1.10
C CYS A 118 -12.44 8.82 -1.58
N ASP A 119 -13.58 8.26 -1.92
CA ASP A 119 -13.69 7.01 -2.66
C ASP A 119 -13.14 7.19 -4.09
N SER A 120 -12.94 6.07 -4.78
CA SER A 120 -12.63 6.07 -6.21
C SER A 120 -13.55 5.07 -6.90
N GLY A 121 -14.17 5.50 -8.00
CA GLY A 121 -15.12 4.69 -8.73
C GLY A 121 -15.34 5.23 -10.13
N TRP A 122 -16.03 4.46 -10.97
CA TRP A 122 -16.46 4.89 -12.30
C TRP A 122 -17.67 5.83 -12.24
N ASP A 123 -18.45 5.76 -11.16
CA ASP A 123 -19.62 6.60 -10.94
C ASP A 123 -19.23 7.97 -10.37
N LYS A 124 -20.11 8.95 -10.58
CA LYS A 124 -19.99 10.26 -9.94
C LYS A 124 -20.08 10.08 -8.42
N LEU A 125 -19.04 10.53 -7.71
CA LEU A 125 -19.02 10.48 -6.24
C LEU A 125 -19.98 11.50 -5.64
N GLU A 126 -20.70 11.09 -4.61
CA GLU A 126 -21.56 11.94 -3.79
C GLU A 126 -20.79 12.30 -2.52
N ASN A 127 -20.41 13.57 -2.36
CA ASN A 127 -19.70 14.01 -1.17
C ASN A 127 -18.46 13.15 -0.86
N CYS A 128 -17.68 12.86 -1.91
CA CYS A 128 -16.49 12.01 -1.87
C CYS A 128 -16.74 10.53 -1.50
N ARG A 129 -17.96 10.03 -1.67
CA ARG A 129 -18.34 8.64 -1.42
C ARG A 129 -18.94 8.01 -2.68
N SER A 130 -18.80 6.69 -2.81
CA SER A 130 -19.56 5.95 -3.82
C SER A 130 -21.06 6.13 -3.62
N PRO A 131 -21.85 6.22 -4.70
CA PRO A 131 -23.31 6.20 -4.62
C PRO A 131 -23.81 5.01 -3.82
N GLY A 132 -24.81 5.22 -2.96
CA GLY A 132 -25.36 4.19 -2.08
C GLY A 132 -24.53 3.90 -0.81
N ALA A 133 -23.41 4.58 -0.60
CA ALA A 133 -22.60 4.49 0.62
C ALA A 133 -22.45 5.84 1.36
N PRO A 134 -23.53 6.58 1.64
CA PRO A 134 -23.44 7.93 2.23
C PRO A 134 -22.88 7.94 3.65
N LEU A 135 -22.92 6.80 4.35
CA LEU A 135 -22.48 6.65 5.73
C LEU A 135 -21.01 6.25 5.88
N THR A 136 -20.28 6.05 4.77
CA THR A 136 -18.85 5.75 4.85
C THR A 136 -18.12 6.86 5.61
N PRO A 137 -17.41 6.55 6.70
CA PRO A 137 -16.66 7.57 7.43
C PRO A 137 -15.50 8.06 6.58
N LEU A 138 -15.21 9.36 6.67
CA LEU A 138 -14.02 9.97 6.09
C LEU A 138 -13.18 10.54 7.25
N PRO A 139 -11.84 10.36 7.26
CA PRO A 139 -11.08 9.49 6.36
C PRO A 139 -11.33 8.00 6.62
N PHE A 140 -10.99 7.16 5.65
CA PHE A 140 -11.01 5.69 5.78
C PHE A 140 -9.70 5.08 5.27
N THR A 141 -9.45 3.81 5.59
CA THR A 141 -8.34 3.06 4.99
C THR A 141 -8.63 2.81 3.52
N CYS A 142 -7.78 3.32 2.63
CA CYS A 142 -7.91 3.07 1.20
C CYS A 142 -7.88 1.57 0.93
N PRO A 143 -8.85 1.05 0.19
CA PRO A 143 -8.70 -0.24 -0.42
C PRO A 143 -7.61 -0.22 -1.48
N TRP A 144 -6.73 -1.20 -1.45
CA TRP A 144 -5.58 -1.19 -2.34
C TRP A 144 -5.92 -1.40 -3.81
N ASP A 145 -6.96 -2.16 -4.12
CA ASP A 145 -7.42 -2.35 -5.50
C ASP A 145 -7.90 -1.05 -6.15
N GLN A 146 -8.28 -0.06 -5.34
CA GLN A 146 -8.65 1.26 -5.82
C GLN A 146 -7.40 2.10 -6.12
N VAL A 147 -6.33 1.97 -5.35
CA VAL A 147 -5.09 2.76 -5.52
C VAL A 147 -4.13 2.12 -6.53
N PHE A 148 -4.09 0.80 -6.61
CA PHE A 148 -3.22 0.01 -7.46
C PHE A 148 -4.01 -0.95 -8.35
N LEU A 149 -3.54 -1.10 -9.58
CA LEU A 149 -3.84 -2.24 -10.45
C LEU A 149 -3.02 -3.43 -9.92
N VAL A 150 -3.60 -4.14 -8.94
CA VAL A 150 -3.01 -5.24 -8.19
C VAL A 150 -2.47 -6.34 -9.10
N GLU A 151 -3.15 -6.65 -10.20
CA GLU A 151 -2.71 -7.58 -11.24
C GLU A 151 -1.32 -7.21 -11.73
N ARG A 152 -1.03 -5.93 -11.98
CA ARG A 152 0.28 -5.46 -12.44
C ARG A 152 1.36 -5.48 -11.36
N LEU A 153 0.98 -5.46 -10.08
CA LEU A 153 1.93 -5.74 -8.99
C LEU A 153 2.28 -7.23 -8.95
N THR A 154 1.31 -8.12 -9.22
CA THR A 154 1.48 -9.57 -9.14
C THR A 154 2.02 -10.24 -10.39
N GLU A 155 1.77 -9.69 -11.59
CA GLU A 155 2.18 -10.29 -12.85
C GLU A 155 3.72 -10.37 -12.92
N PRO A 156 4.29 -11.51 -13.37
CA PRO A 156 5.69 -11.56 -13.78
C PRO A 156 5.85 -10.66 -15.01
N HIS A 157 6.14 -9.38 -14.80
CA HIS A 157 6.46 -8.50 -15.92
C HIS A 157 7.73 -9.04 -16.60
N GLU A 158 7.84 -8.88 -17.91
CA GLU A 158 9.01 -9.22 -18.76
C GLU A 158 10.35 -8.60 -18.27
N LYS A 159 10.34 -7.84 -17.16
CA LYS A 159 11.48 -7.16 -16.55
C LYS A 159 11.67 -7.66 -15.11
N LYS A 160 12.90 -8.07 -14.81
CA LYS A 160 13.43 -8.84 -13.67
C LYS A 160 13.15 -8.32 -12.24
N VAL A 161 12.29 -7.33 -12.02
CA VAL A 161 12.07 -6.74 -10.69
C VAL A 161 10.93 -7.44 -9.98
N ASN A 162 11.22 -8.36 -9.06
CA ASN A 162 10.20 -9.09 -8.31
C ASN A 162 9.61 -8.24 -7.17
N MET A 163 8.39 -7.71 -7.35
CA MET A 163 7.68 -6.89 -6.36
C MET A 163 6.67 -7.73 -5.58
N THR A 164 7.18 -8.58 -4.68
CA THR A 164 6.29 -9.36 -3.79
C THR A 164 5.74 -8.48 -2.67
N TYR A 165 4.48 -8.69 -2.31
CA TYR A 165 3.83 -7.93 -1.25
C TYR A 165 2.79 -8.74 -0.46
N ARG A 166 2.35 -8.18 0.67
CA ARG A 166 1.21 -8.61 1.50
C ARG A 166 0.36 -7.42 1.88
N GLU A 167 -0.95 -7.62 2.01
CA GLU A 167 -1.92 -6.61 2.44
C GLU A 167 -1.63 -6.07 3.85
N TYR A 168 -2.17 -4.90 4.15
CA TYR A 168 -1.93 -4.23 5.43
C TYR A 168 -2.44 -5.00 6.65
N SER A 169 -3.45 -5.86 6.48
CA SER A 169 -4.05 -6.67 7.55
C SER A 169 -3.35 -8.01 7.73
N PHE A 170 -2.29 -8.30 6.97
CA PHE A 170 -1.63 -9.60 6.98
C PHE A 170 -1.16 -10.01 8.38
N LEU A 171 -0.59 -9.09 9.17
CA LEU A 171 -0.14 -9.39 10.53
C LEU A 171 -1.30 -9.56 11.53
N GLU A 172 -2.47 -8.99 11.23
CA GLU A 172 -3.67 -9.12 12.07
C GLU A 172 -4.46 -10.39 11.74
N ASN A 173 -4.12 -11.06 10.63
CA ASN A 173 -4.76 -12.29 10.22
C ASN A 173 -4.38 -13.41 11.19
N PRO A 174 -5.35 -14.11 11.81
CA PRO A 174 -5.06 -15.17 12.78
C PRO A 174 -4.32 -16.38 12.18
N ARG A 175 -4.28 -16.48 10.84
CA ARG A 175 -3.50 -17.50 10.12
C ARG A 175 -2.02 -17.14 10.00
N THR A 176 -1.64 -15.88 10.24
CA THR A 176 -0.25 -15.44 10.23
C THR A 176 0.44 -15.82 11.54
N PRO A 177 1.60 -16.50 11.52
CA PRO A 177 2.28 -16.88 12.74
C PRO A 177 2.67 -15.66 13.58
N ASN A 178 2.35 -15.68 14.88
CA ASN A 178 2.67 -14.61 15.83
C ASN A 178 4.17 -14.25 15.83
N GLU A 179 5.05 -15.22 15.56
CA GLU A 179 6.49 -15.01 15.42
C GLU A 179 6.84 -13.94 14.37
N THR A 180 6.07 -13.85 13.29
CA THR A 180 6.27 -12.86 12.21
C THR A 180 6.04 -11.43 12.69
N GLU A 181 5.18 -11.24 13.68
CA GLU A 181 4.95 -9.94 14.30
C GLU A 181 6.07 -9.57 15.26
N HIS A 182 6.55 -10.52 16.08
CA HIS A 182 7.47 -10.24 17.18
C HIS A 182 8.96 -10.32 16.81
N ASP A 183 9.33 -11.13 15.81
CA ASP A 183 10.71 -11.26 15.32
C ASP A 183 11.04 -10.14 14.31
N LEU A 184 11.32 -8.95 14.87
CA LEU A 184 11.51 -7.71 14.12
C LEU A 184 12.84 -7.00 14.42
N ILE A 185 13.42 -6.38 13.40
CA ILE A 185 14.53 -5.42 13.53
C ILE A 185 14.09 -4.06 13.00
N LEU A 186 14.32 -3.02 13.80
CA LEU A 186 14.02 -1.64 13.48
C LEU A 186 15.19 -1.02 12.70
N LEU A 187 14.91 -0.48 11.52
CA LEU A 187 15.84 0.34 10.75
C LEU A 187 15.52 1.81 11.02
N SER A 188 16.45 2.51 11.65
CA SER A 188 16.27 3.90 12.10
C SER A 188 17.42 4.79 11.65
N MET A 189 17.13 6.05 11.34
CA MET A 189 18.13 6.98 10.84
C MET A 189 18.92 7.64 11.96
N GLU A 190 20.24 7.73 11.81
CA GLU A 190 21.11 8.50 12.69
C GLU A 190 20.74 10.00 12.62
N GLY A 191 20.64 10.67 13.77
CA GLY A 191 20.39 12.11 13.87
C GLY A 191 18.93 12.54 13.92
N THR A 192 17.97 11.61 13.84
CA THR A 192 16.57 11.91 14.24
C THR A 192 16.52 11.96 15.78
N ALA A 193 16.05 13.08 16.33
CA ALA A 193 16.20 13.50 17.73
C ALA A 193 16.31 12.35 18.77
N ASN A 194 17.40 12.33 19.53
CA ASN A 194 17.85 11.34 20.54
C ASN A 194 18.76 10.17 20.09
N THR A 195 19.75 10.41 19.22
CA THR A 195 20.85 9.44 18.99
C THR A 195 21.87 9.33 20.13
N ALA A 196 21.88 10.25 21.10
CA ALA A 196 22.92 10.27 22.14
C ALA A 196 22.77 9.19 23.24
N PHE A 197 21.66 8.44 23.30
CA PHE A 197 21.36 7.58 24.47
C PHE A 197 20.94 6.13 24.18
N ARG A 198 21.01 5.61 22.95
CA ARG A 198 20.55 4.23 22.65
C ARG A 198 21.41 3.48 21.63
N THR A 199 22.73 3.42 21.86
CA THR A 199 23.70 2.74 20.98
C THR A 199 23.82 1.22 21.21
N HIS A 200 22.99 0.62 22.09
CA HIS A 200 23.15 -0.79 22.49
C HIS A 200 21.89 -1.66 22.37
N ASP A 201 20.82 -1.19 21.75
CA ASP A 201 19.66 -2.05 21.49
C ASP A 201 19.94 -2.95 20.28
N PRO A 202 20.10 -4.28 20.45
CA PRO A 202 20.39 -5.20 19.35
C PRO A 202 19.21 -5.33 18.37
N THR A 203 18.04 -4.80 18.72
CA THR A 203 16.85 -4.79 17.85
C THR A 203 16.80 -3.59 16.91
N ILE A 204 17.75 -2.65 17.03
CA ILE A 204 17.80 -1.43 16.20
C ILE A 204 19.09 -1.40 15.39
N VAL A 205 18.95 -1.30 14.07
CA VAL A 205 20.05 -0.99 13.14
C VAL A 205 19.98 0.48 12.78
N TRP A 206 21.00 1.22 13.18
CA TRP A 206 21.15 2.63 12.85
C TRP A 206 21.76 2.79 11.45
N LEU A 207 21.09 3.60 10.62
CA LEU A 207 21.44 3.89 9.25
C LEU A 207 21.87 5.36 9.12
N PRO A 208 23.04 5.65 8.56
CA PRO A 208 23.37 7.00 8.12
C PRO A 208 22.33 7.53 7.10
N PRO A 209 22.06 8.85 7.07
CA PRO A 209 21.23 9.45 6.03
C PRO A 209 21.69 9.03 4.63
N LYS A 210 20.75 8.62 3.76
CA LYS A 210 21.05 8.18 2.39
C LYS A 210 22.08 7.03 2.34
N THR A 211 21.86 6.00 3.16
CA THR A 211 22.65 4.76 3.09
C THR A 211 22.49 4.09 1.72
N GLY A 212 23.60 3.80 1.04
CA GLY A 212 23.61 3.07 -0.22
C GLY A 212 23.23 1.60 -0.05
N LEU A 213 22.74 0.95 -1.11
CA LEU A 213 22.23 -0.42 -1.04
C LEU A 213 23.26 -1.46 -0.53
N ALA A 214 24.53 -1.34 -0.93
CA ALA A 214 25.59 -2.25 -0.47
C ALA A 214 25.79 -2.16 1.06
N ASP A 215 25.89 -0.94 1.60
CA ASP A 215 26.02 -0.73 3.05
C ASP A 215 24.77 -1.18 3.81
N LEU A 216 23.58 -0.93 3.24
CA LEU A 216 22.33 -1.41 3.81
C LEU A 216 22.31 -2.95 3.91
N ARG A 217 22.72 -3.65 2.85
CA ARG A 217 22.80 -5.12 2.82
C ARG A 217 23.78 -5.64 3.86
N ASP A 218 24.97 -5.05 3.96
CA ASP A 218 25.99 -5.45 4.93
C ASP A 218 25.51 -5.27 6.38
N ARG A 219 24.82 -4.16 6.66
CA ARG A 219 24.26 -3.89 8.00
C ARG A 219 23.15 -4.87 8.38
N VAL A 220 22.26 -5.22 7.45
CA VAL A 220 21.17 -6.17 7.73
C VAL A 220 21.58 -7.63 7.57
N ALA A 221 22.75 -7.93 7.01
CA ALA A 221 23.22 -9.32 6.78
C ALA A 221 23.28 -10.13 8.08
N ARG A 222 23.71 -9.49 9.18
CA ARG A 222 23.75 -10.08 10.53
C ARG A 222 22.36 -10.46 11.07
N HIS A 223 21.31 -9.88 10.48
CA HIS A 223 19.91 -10.10 10.82
C HIS A 223 19.15 -10.82 9.70
N SER A 224 19.84 -11.51 8.79
CA SER A 224 19.22 -12.19 7.64
C SER A 224 18.17 -13.24 8.03
N GLY A 225 18.28 -13.81 9.24
CA GLY A 225 17.35 -14.79 9.80
C GLY A 225 16.03 -14.21 10.32
N VAL A 226 15.93 -12.89 10.56
CA VAL A 226 14.72 -12.29 11.16
C VAL A 226 13.56 -12.30 10.18
N ARG A 227 12.34 -12.52 10.68
CA ARG A 227 11.12 -12.56 9.88
C ARG A 227 10.75 -11.19 9.35
N ARG A 228 10.95 -10.11 10.11
CA ARG A 228 10.51 -8.76 9.74
C ARG A 228 11.60 -7.71 9.91
N LEU A 229 11.81 -6.91 8.87
CA LEU A 229 12.49 -5.62 8.98
C LEU A 229 11.44 -4.52 9.02
N HIS A 230 11.61 -3.51 9.87
CA HIS A 230 10.68 -2.40 9.99
C HIS A 230 11.39 -1.06 9.86
N VAL A 231 11.03 -0.26 8.86
CA VAL A 231 11.71 0.99 8.49
C VAL A 231 10.92 2.20 8.99
N ARG A 232 11.50 3.00 9.88
CA ARG A 232 10.82 4.18 10.44
C ARG A 232 10.69 5.36 9.49
N ASP A 233 11.66 5.54 8.60
CA ASP A 233 11.58 6.58 7.56
C ASP A 233 12.14 6.02 6.25
N PRO A 234 11.27 5.44 5.38
CA PRO A 234 11.73 4.81 4.16
C PRO A 234 12.33 5.82 3.17
N GLN A 235 11.89 7.07 3.19
CA GLN A 235 12.42 8.10 2.28
C GLN A 235 13.82 8.56 2.70
N ALA A 236 14.10 8.60 4.01
CA ALA A 236 15.44 8.89 4.50
C ALA A 236 16.40 7.68 4.40
N ALA A 237 15.86 6.45 4.55
CA ALA A 237 16.61 5.21 4.48
C ALA A 237 17.03 4.83 3.06
N TRP A 238 16.21 5.14 2.05
CA TRP A 238 16.49 4.81 0.66
C TRP A 238 17.27 5.91 -0.06
N ALA A 239 18.51 5.61 -0.48
CA ALA A 239 19.33 6.55 -1.25
C ALA A 239 19.16 6.36 -2.76
N ASP A 240 19.64 5.24 -3.29
CA ASP A 240 19.63 4.93 -4.71
C ASP A 240 19.87 3.43 -4.98
N TRP A 241 19.65 3.03 -6.22
CA TRP A 241 19.97 1.71 -6.74
C TRP A 241 21.47 1.62 -7.09
N GLU A 242 22.09 0.46 -6.85
CA GLU A 242 23.46 0.19 -7.34
C GLU A 242 23.58 0.37 -8.86
N ARG A 243 22.50 0.03 -9.55
CA ARG A 243 22.37 0.07 -11.01
C ARG A 243 21.20 0.98 -11.38
N PRO A 244 21.43 2.11 -12.07
CA PRO A 244 20.36 3.03 -12.46
C PRO A 244 19.25 2.37 -13.30
N GLU A 245 19.56 1.32 -14.07
CA GLU A 245 18.60 0.53 -14.85
C GLU A 245 17.62 -0.26 -13.99
N ASP A 246 18.03 -0.70 -12.80
CA ASP A 246 17.16 -1.41 -11.87
C ASP A 246 16.14 -0.44 -11.27
N GLY A 247 16.60 0.78 -10.93
CA GLY A 247 15.72 1.85 -10.48
C GLY A 247 14.69 2.29 -11.52
N LYS A 248 15.12 2.46 -12.78
CA LYS A 248 14.20 2.74 -13.89
C LYS A 248 13.18 1.62 -14.09
N SER A 249 13.61 0.36 -13.97
CA SER A 249 12.74 -0.79 -14.13
C SER A 249 11.72 -0.91 -13.00
N PHE A 250 12.15 -0.68 -11.76
CA PHE A 250 11.29 -0.58 -10.59
C PHE A 250 10.26 0.54 -10.75
N ASP A 251 10.69 1.75 -11.12
CA ASP A 251 9.80 2.90 -11.27
C ASP A 251 8.74 2.69 -12.34
N LEU A 252 9.13 2.13 -13.49
CA LEU A 252 8.18 1.78 -14.54
C LEU A 252 7.13 0.77 -14.06
N ARG A 253 7.51 -0.18 -13.21
CA ARG A 253 6.59 -1.18 -12.66
C ARG A 253 5.69 -0.57 -11.57
N PHE A 254 6.27 0.16 -10.62
CA PHE A 254 5.54 0.83 -9.54
C PHE A 254 4.50 1.82 -10.10
N ILE A 255 4.94 2.76 -10.95
CA ILE A 255 4.04 3.73 -11.59
C ILE A 255 3.07 3.00 -12.51
N GLY A 256 3.56 2.02 -13.27
CA GLY A 256 2.76 1.14 -14.15
C GLY A 256 1.59 0.45 -13.46
N ALA A 257 1.73 0.19 -12.16
CA ALA A 257 0.74 -0.46 -11.33
C ALA A 257 -0.17 0.50 -10.56
N LEU A 258 0.01 1.82 -10.65
CA LEU A 258 -0.95 2.76 -10.06
C LEU A 258 -2.26 2.77 -10.87
N ALA A 259 -3.38 2.92 -10.16
CA ALA A 259 -4.65 3.22 -10.81
C ALA A 259 -4.56 4.56 -11.56
N PRO A 260 -5.31 4.76 -12.65
CA PRO A 260 -5.22 5.97 -13.47
C PRO A 260 -5.42 7.29 -12.72
N TRP A 261 -6.23 7.27 -11.66
CA TRP A 261 -6.49 8.45 -10.84
C TRP A 261 -5.40 8.67 -9.76
N ALA A 262 -4.60 7.64 -9.47
CA ALA A 262 -3.57 7.64 -8.44
C ALA A 262 -2.19 8.07 -8.95
N GLY A 263 -1.98 8.33 -10.25
CA GLY A 263 -0.70 8.88 -10.74
C GLY A 263 -0.74 9.63 -12.07
N PRO A 264 0.39 10.24 -12.51
CA PRO A 264 1.45 10.89 -11.72
C PRO A 264 1.19 12.39 -11.39
N PHE A 265 1.69 12.92 -10.27
CA PHE A 265 2.99 13.58 -9.97
C PHE A 265 3.24 14.86 -10.77
N ASP A 266 2.82 16.01 -10.21
CA ASP A 266 3.21 17.42 -10.45
C ASP A 266 3.25 17.96 -11.89
N ASP A 267 3.05 17.10 -12.89
CA ASP A 267 3.21 17.38 -14.30
C ASP A 267 2.13 16.59 -15.07
N GLU A 268 1.05 17.30 -15.39
CA GLU A 268 -0.08 16.81 -16.15
C GLU A 268 0.34 16.24 -17.52
N GLU A 269 1.45 16.73 -18.10
CA GLU A 269 1.97 16.28 -19.39
C GLU A 269 2.68 14.92 -19.29
N LYS A 270 3.48 14.70 -18.23
CA LYS A 270 4.05 13.37 -17.94
C LYS A 270 2.98 12.34 -17.62
N THR A 271 1.94 12.77 -16.93
CA THR A 271 0.75 11.96 -16.63
C THR A 271 0.05 11.50 -17.89
N LYS A 272 -0.20 12.46 -18.78
CA LYS A 272 -0.81 12.21 -20.08
C LYS A 272 0.04 11.29 -20.96
N ARG A 273 1.36 11.51 -21.04
CA ARG A 273 2.28 10.63 -21.78
C ARG A 273 2.31 9.20 -21.22
N TRP A 274 2.23 9.06 -19.90
CA TRP A 274 2.16 7.74 -19.25
C TRP A 274 0.82 7.05 -19.54
N LEU A 275 -0.31 7.74 -19.34
CA LEU A 275 -1.66 7.24 -19.65
C LEU A 275 -1.78 6.84 -21.13
N ASP A 276 -1.28 7.67 -22.05
CA ASP A 276 -1.26 7.40 -23.49
C ASP A 276 -0.41 6.16 -23.82
N GLY A 277 0.72 5.98 -23.12
CA GLY A 277 1.56 4.79 -23.21
C GLY A 277 0.85 3.52 -22.72
N VAL A 278 0.13 3.60 -21.60
CA VAL A 278 -0.63 2.48 -21.02
C VAL A 278 -1.83 2.11 -21.90
N LEU A 279 -2.60 3.10 -22.35
CA LEU A 279 -3.76 2.91 -23.23
C LEU A 279 -3.36 2.35 -24.60
N ARG A 280 -2.22 2.79 -25.17
CA ARG A 280 -1.66 2.20 -26.40
C ARG A 280 -1.28 0.74 -26.24
N ARG A 281 -0.74 0.34 -25.08
CA ARG A 281 -0.39 -1.07 -24.80
C ARG A 281 -1.65 -1.93 -24.63
N LYS A 282 -2.68 -1.43 -23.96
CA LYS A 282 -3.98 -2.12 -23.82
C LYS A 282 -4.64 -2.36 -25.19
N ARG A 283 -4.69 -1.32 -26.04
CA ARG A 283 -5.19 -1.43 -27.43
C ARG A 283 -4.38 -2.37 -28.32
N LYS A 284 -3.09 -2.56 -28.04
CA LYS A 284 -2.28 -3.58 -28.72
C LYS A 284 -2.61 -4.98 -28.20
N ARG A 285 -2.77 -5.19 -26.90
CA ARG A 285 -3.09 -6.51 -26.32
C ARG A 285 -4.47 -7.01 -26.77
N GLU A 286 -5.47 -6.12 -26.88
CA GLU A 286 -6.82 -6.42 -27.40
C GLU A 286 -6.87 -6.68 -28.92
N LYS A 287 -5.84 -6.30 -29.68
CA LYS A 287 -5.74 -6.62 -31.12
C LYS A 287 -5.11 -7.99 -31.40
N TRP A 288 -4.56 -8.65 -30.38
CA TRP A 288 -3.85 -9.92 -30.47
C TRP A 288 -4.56 -11.06 -29.69
N THR A 289 -5.78 -10.81 -29.24
CA THR A 289 -6.76 -11.78 -28.71
C THR A 289 -7.99 -11.76 -29.60
#